data_AF-A0A2T5MJ79-F1
#
_entry.id   AF-A0A2T5MJ79-F1
#
_cell.length_a   1.000
_cell.length_b   1.000
_cell.length_c   1.000
_cell.angle_alpha   90.00
_cell.angle_beta   90.00
_cell.angle_gamma   90.00
#
_symmetry.space_group_name_H-M   'P 1'
#
loop_
_entity.id
_entity.type
_entity.pdbx_description
1 polymer ?
#
loop_
_entity_poly.entity_id
_entity_poly.type
_entity_poly.pdbx_seq_one_letter_code
_entity_poly.pdbx_strand_id
1 'polypeptide(L)'
;MLKKILTLSLLIVTGLAQAQTLPEPVTAYINELDRVEKSISPVSMEPLFTAADDAGTALMKIVSDAVVVMDSFSDAEYKALQTKLRGIQLNRGEEVYAQIDGRVLLPIAEAHGRPEDIAFFKLYRELWGEKLFPIYLKPLAQPTPCVRFGEGIIPELYENWLGYARKYPKAYTELVQQTIRDLEETEVEGVCACDDLNSVLSDQRTFLKRYPDAPRASLIKARMQQLKTDPYKRPLRCH
;
A
#
# COMPACT_ATOMS: atom_id res chain seq x y z
N MET A 1 40.67 -42.54 50.80
CA MET A 1 40.57 -41.89 49.47
C MET A 1 39.10 -41.72 49.13
N LEU A 2 38.62 -40.47 49.15
CA LEU A 2 37.24 -40.07 48.83
C LEU A 2 36.94 -40.28 47.34
N LYS A 3 35.78 -40.85 47.01
CA LYS A 3 35.10 -40.62 45.73
C LYS A 3 33.66 -40.22 46.01
N LYS A 4 33.41 -38.91 46.01
CA LYS A 4 32.07 -38.32 45.97
C LYS A 4 31.56 -38.44 44.53
N ILE A 5 30.45 -39.14 44.33
CA ILE A 5 29.72 -39.15 43.06
C ILE A 5 28.78 -37.94 43.11
N LEU A 6 29.08 -36.93 42.28
CA LEU A 6 28.23 -35.77 42.06
C LEU A 6 27.19 -36.16 41.01
N THR A 7 25.95 -36.35 41.42
CA THR A 7 24.82 -36.54 40.49
C THR A 7 24.38 -35.16 40.01
N LEU A 8 24.77 -34.79 38.79
CA LEU A 8 24.35 -33.54 38.16
C LEU A 8 22.95 -33.76 37.54
N SER A 9 21.91 -33.38 38.28
CA SER A 9 20.54 -33.33 37.75
C SER A 9 20.42 -32.15 36.78
N LEU A 10 20.47 -32.44 35.49
CA LEU A 10 20.21 -31.47 34.42
C LEU A 10 18.70 -31.18 34.41
N LEU A 11 18.28 -30.09 35.05
CA LEU A 11 16.93 -29.52 34.88
C LEU A 11 16.87 -28.90 33.47
N ILE A 12 16.31 -29.66 32.52
CA ILE A 12 15.92 -29.13 31.22
C ILE A 12 14.69 -28.26 31.47
N VAL A 13 14.90 -26.96 31.65
CA VAL A 13 13.82 -25.97 31.57
C VAL A 13 13.46 -25.84 30.09
N THR A 14 12.52 -26.66 29.60
CA THR A 14 11.84 -26.38 28.34
C THR A 14 10.99 -25.13 28.55
N GLY A 15 11.55 -23.96 28.20
CA GLY A 15 10.76 -22.76 28.04
C GLY A 15 9.77 -23.01 26.91
N LEU A 16 8.50 -23.23 27.25
CA LEU A 16 7.42 -23.18 26.28
C LEU A 16 7.33 -21.72 25.82
N ALA A 17 7.88 -21.43 24.64
CA ALA A 17 7.58 -20.18 23.96
C ALA A 17 6.06 -20.14 23.76
N GLN A 18 5.36 -19.30 24.52
CA GLN A 18 3.96 -19.00 24.23
C GLN A 18 3.94 -18.29 22.88
N ALA A 19 3.46 -18.99 21.85
CA ALA A 19 3.27 -18.40 20.53
C ALA A 19 2.41 -17.14 20.68
N GLN A 20 2.90 -16.02 20.15
CA GLN A 20 2.15 -14.78 20.22
C GLN A 20 0.82 -14.95 19.48
N THR A 21 -0.28 -14.56 20.13
CA THR A 21 -1.61 -14.64 19.51
C THR A 21 -1.72 -13.61 18.40
N LEU A 22 -2.17 -14.02 17.21
CA LEU A 22 -2.35 -13.12 16.08
C LEU A 22 -3.47 -12.10 16.38
N PRO A 23 -3.33 -10.84 15.93
CA PRO A 23 -4.43 -9.89 15.97
C PRO A 23 -5.68 -10.44 15.28
N GLU A 24 -6.87 -10.08 15.78
CA GLU A 24 -8.14 -10.51 15.19
C GLU A 24 -8.25 -10.16 13.69
N PRO A 25 -7.90 -8.94 13.22
CA PRO A 25 -7.92 -8.61 11.79
C PRO A 25 -7.02 -9.51 10.93
N VAL A 26 -5.87 -9.92 11.47
CA VAL A 26 -4.94 -10.85 10.79
C VAL A 26 -5.58 -12.23 10.63
N THR A 27 -6.28 -12.70 11.66
CA THR A 27 -7.02 -13.98 11.60
C THR A 27 -8.20 -13.89 10.63
N ALA A 28 -8.92 -12.75 10.62
CA ALA A 28 -10.01 -12.50 9.69
C ALA A 28 -9.55 -12.56 8.23
N TYR A 29 -8.42 -11.93 7.91
CA TYR A 29 -7.81 -12.01 6.59
C TYR A 29 -7.48 -13.44 6.17
N ILE A 30 -6.84 -14.23 7.04
CA ILE A 30 -6.49 -15.63 6.75
C ILE A 30 -7.74 -16.45 6.44
N ASN A 31 -8.79 -16.28 7.23
CA ASN A 31 -10.06 -17.00 7.03
C ASN A 31 -10.76 -16.59 5.74
N GLU A 32 -10.72 -15.30 5.40
CA GLU A 32 -11.35 -14.78 4.19
C GLU A 32 -10.58 -15.19 2.93
N LEU A 33 -9.24 -15.25 3.00
CA LEU A 33 -8.41 -15.79 1.93
C LEU A 33 -8.75 -17.25 1.67
N ASP A 34 -8.83 -18.08 2.72
CA ASP A 34 -9.22 -19.49 2.62
C ASP A 34 -10.63 -19.66 2.02
N ARG A 35 -11.59 -18.80 2.43
CA ARG A 35 -12.95 -18.79 1.87
C ARG A 35 -12.95 -18.53 0.37
N VAL A 36 -12.18 -17.54 -0.10
CA VAL A 36 -12.08 -17.20 -1.53
C VAL A 36 -11.43 -18.34 -2.31
N GLU A 37 -10.30 -18.87 -1.84
CA GLU A 37 -9.55 -19.92 -2.55
C GLU A 37 -10.29 -21.27 -2.62
N LYS A 38 -11.16 -21.57 -1.65
CA LYS A 38 -12.02 -22.76 -1.68
C LYS A 38 -13.30 -22.57 -2.48
N SER A 39 -13.58 -21.36 -2.95
CA SER A 39 -14.81 -21.10 -3.69
C SER A 39 -14.79 -21.76 -5.07
N ILE A 40 -15.82 -22.56 -5.34
CA ILE A 40 -16.02 -23.24 -6.64
C ILE A 40 -16.68 -22.33 -7.69
N SER A 41 -17.17 -21.17 -7.28
CA SER A 41 -17.78 -20.16 -8.16
C SER A 41 -17.18 -18.78 -7.88
N PRO A 42 -17.19 -17.85 -8.85
CA PRO A 42 -16.78 -16.47 -8.63
C PRO A 42 -17.46 -15.82 -7.42
N VAL A 43 -16.67 -15.29 -6.49
CA VAL A 43 -17.12 -14.54 -5.31
C VAL A 43 -16.51 -13.14 -5.33
N SER A 44 -17.17 -12.19 -4.68
CA SER A 44 -16.56 -10.86 -4.51
C SER A 44 -15.32 -10.97 -3.63
N MET A 45 -14.29 -10.19 -3.98
CA MET A 45 -13.05 -10.07 -3.22
C MET A 45 -12.95 -8.76 -2.43
N GLU A 46 -13.98 -7.91 -2.45
CA GLU A 46 -14.04 -6.73 -1.56
C GLU A 46 -13.86 -7.09 -0.08
N PRO A 47 -14.51 -8.15 0.46
CA PRO A 47 -14.30 -8.53 1.86
C PRO A 47 -12.87 -8.98 2.13
N LEU A 48 -12.23 -9.67 1.18
CA LEU A 48 -10.81 -10.05 1.29
C LEU A 48 -9.90 -8.83 1.29
N PHE A 49 -10.14 -7.87 0.40
CA PHE A 49 -9.38 -6.63 0.34
C PHE A 49 -9.52 -5.83 1.64
N THR A 50 -10.73 -5.69 2.15
CA THR A 50 -11.02 -5.00 3.42
C THR A 50 -10.30 -5.68 4.58
N ALA A 51 -10.40 -7.01 4.68
CA ALA A 51 -9.69 -7.76 5.71
C ALA A 51 -8.16 -7.64 5.59
N ALA A 52 -7.64 -7.52 4.36
CA ALA A 52 -6.20 -7.33 4.13
C ALA A 52 -5.73 -5.94 4.61
N ASP A 53 -6.52 -4.91 4.36
CA ASP A 53 -6.25 -3.54 4.83
C ASP A 53 -6.29 -3.45 6.36
N ASP A 54 -7.32 -4.04 6.98
CA ASP A 54 -7.45 -4.13 8.43
C ASP A 54 -6.29 -4.93 9.06
N ALA A 55 -5.87 -6.04 8.43
CA ALA A 55 -4.72 -6.82 8.87
C ALA A 55 -3.41 -6.01 8.77
N GLY A 56 -3.20 -5.28 7.67
CA GLY A 56 -2.06 -4.39 7.51
C GLY A 56 -2.01 -3.30 8.60
N THR A 57 -3.14 -2.62 8.81
CA THR A 57 -3.31 -1.61 9.87
C THR A 57 -3.02 -2.19 11.25
N ALA A 58 -3.54 -3.39 11.56
CA ALA A 58 -3.30 -4.05 12.83
C ALA A 58 -1.82 -4.39 13.07
N LEU A 59 -1.10 -4.83 12.02
CA LEU A 59 0.33 -5.15 12.10
C LEU A 59 1.22 -3.92 12.22
N MET A 60 0.76 -2.78 11.68
CA MET A 60 1.45 -1.49 11.75
C MET A 60 1.14 -0.69 13.02
N LYS A 61 0.22 -1.18 13.87
CA LYS A 61 -0.14 -0.50 15.12
C LYS A 61 1.06 -0.45 16.07
N ILE A 62 1.32 0.73 16.63
CA ILE A 62 2.36 0.93 17.66
C ILE A 62 1.88 0.34 18.98
N VAL A 63 2.68 -0.54 19.60
CA VAL A 63 2.36 -1.23 20.87
C VAL A 63 3.18 -0.72 22.06
N SER A 64 4.35 -0.14 21.81
CA SER A 64 5.18 0.50 22.83
C SER A 64 6.20 1.40 22.15
N ASP A 65 6.39 2.64 22.62
CA ASP A 65 7.31 3.64 22.05
C ASP A 65 7.27 3.70 20.51
N ALA A 66 8.28 3.10 19.85
CA ALA A 66 8.46 3.03 18.40
C ALA A 66 8.36 1.59 17.84
N VAL A 67 7.87 0.64 18.64
CA VAL A 67 7.70 -0.77 18.25
C VAL A 67 6.29 -0.96 17.70
N VAL A 68 6.19 -1.42 16.45
CA VAL A 68 4.91 -1.87 15.89
C VAL A 68 4.63 -3.33 16.26
N VAL A 69 3.36 -3.77 16.19
CA VAL A 69 2.97 -5.17 16.42
C VAL A 69 3.86 -6.14 15.63
N MET A 70 4.15 -5.83 14.37
CA MET A 70 4.97 -6.69 13.51
C MET A 70 6.41 -6.90 14.02
N ASP A 71 6.98 -5.91 14.73
CA ASP A 71 8.34 -5.96 15.27
C ASP A 71 8.41 -6.77 16.58
N SER A 72 7.29 -7.04 17.24
CA SER A 72 7.28 -7.85 18.45
C SER A 72 7.43 -9.35 18.18
N PHE A 73 7.18 -9.81 16.96
CA PHE A 73 7.32 -11.21 16.59
C PHE A 73 8.79 -11.61 16.48
N SER A 74 9.12 -12.81 16.98
CA SER A 74 10.43 -13.43 16.73
C SER A 74 10.66 -13.66 15.23
N ASP A 75 11.91 -13.83 14.81
CA ASP A 75 12.25 -14.11 13.40
C ASP A 75 11.50 -15.32 12.83
N ALA A 76 11.32 -16.36 13.66
CA ALA A 76 10.59 -17.57 13.28
C ALA A 76 9.09 -17.31 13.11
N GLU A 77 8.48 -16.55 14.03
CA GLU A 77 7.08 -16.16 13.94
C GLU A 77 6.83 -15.21 12.76
N TYR A 78 7.71 -14.24 12.53
CA TYR A 78 7.64 -13.32 11.40
C TYR A 78 7.71 -14.07 10.06
N LYS A 79 8.64 -15.04 9.92
CA LYS A 79 8.73 -15.88 8.72
C LYS A 79 7.47 -16.74 8.51
N ALA A 80 6.89 -17.26 9.60
CA ALA A 80 5.63 -17.98 9.54
C ALA A 80 4.47 -17.05 9.14
N LEU A 81 4.46 -15.81 9.64
CA LEU A 81 3.48 -14.79 9.32
C LEU A 81 3.52 -14.42 7.83
N GLN A 82 4.71 -14.20 7.26
CA GLN A 82 4.89 -13.93 5.83
C GLN A 82 4.29 -15.03 4.94
N THR A 83 4.42 -16.29 5.35
CA THR A 83 3.82 -17.43 4.62
C THR A 83 2.29 -17.41 4.72
N LYS A 84 1.74 -17.11 5.89
CA LYS A 84 0.29 -17.10 6.16
C LYS A 84 -0.42 -15.91 5.50
N LEU A 85 0.25 -14.76 5.41
CA LEU A 85 -0.32 -13.53 4.86
C LEU A 85 0.00 -13.34 3.39
N ARG A 86 -0.06 -14.42 2.60
CA ARG A 86 0.06 -14.35 1.14
C ARG A 86 -0.95 -13.33 0.61
N GLY A 87 -0.49 -12.35 -0.17
CA GLY A 87 -1.31 -11.22 -0.63
C GLY A 87 -1.07 -9.91 0.13
N ILE A 88 -0.32 -9.97 1.23
CA ILE A 88 0.19 -8.81 1.97
C ILE A 88 1.72 -8.91 2.01
N GLN A 89 2.41 -7.91 1.48
CA GLN A 89 3.85 -7.81 1.61
C GLN A 89 4.19 -7.18 2.97
N LEU A 90 5.02 -7.89 3.74
CA LEU A 90 5.51 -7.46 5.04
C LEU A 90 6.97 -7.07 4.96
N ASN A 91 7.33 -5.95 5.59
CA ASN A 91 8.70 -5.55 5.84
C ASN A 91 8.83 -4.92 7.23
N ARG A 92 9.93 -5.24 7.92
CA ARG A 92 10.28 -4.69 9.23
C ARG A 92 11.72 -4.18 9.24
N GLY A 93 12.07 -3.34 10.21
CA GLY A 93 13.40 -2.70 10.30
C GLY A 93 13.34 -1.23 9.93
N GLU A 94 14.23 -0.76 9.05
CA GLU A 94 14.32 0.67 8.68
C GLU A 94 13.05 1.19 7.99
N GLU A 95 12.43 0.37 7.15
CA GLU A 95 11.15 0.67 6.48
C GLU A 95 10.10 -0.33 6.96
N VAL A 96 9.24 0.05 7.90
CA VAL A 96 8.21 -0.84 8.41
C VAL A 96 6.94 -0.67 7.57
N TYR A 97 6.44 -1.74 6.94
CA TYR A 97 5.15 -1.72 6.23
C TYR A 97 4.49 -3.10 6.16
N ALA A 98 3.16 -3.10 6.14
CA ALA A 98 2.32 -4.24 5.82
C ALA A 98 1.29 -3.79 4.78
N GLN A 99 1.48 -4.16 3.52
CA GLN A 99 0.74 -3.58 2.41
C GLN A 99 0.23 -4.64 1.43
N ILE A 100 -0.98 -4.45 0.93
CA ILE A 100 -1.63 -5.34 -0.02
C ILE A 100 -0.81 -5.42 -1.31
N ASP A 101 -0.48 -6.64 -1.75
CA ASP A 101 0.26 -6.88 -2.99
C ASP A 101 -0.67 -7.32 -4.12
N GLY A 102 -1.02 -6.37 -5.00
CA GLY A 102 -1.84 -6.62 -6.18
C GLY A 102 -1.24 -7.65 -7.16
N ARG A 103 0.09 -7.86 -7.15
CA ARG A 103 0.74 -8.88 -8.00
C ARG A 103 0.40 -10.29 -7.53
N VAL A 104 0.12 -10.47 -6.24
CA VAL A 104 -0.27 -11.75 -5.65
C VAL A 104 -1.79 -11.93 -5.67
N LEU A 105 -2.56 -10.86 -5.39
CA LEU A 105 -4.01 -10.93 -5.34
C LEU A 105 -4.68 -10.98 -6.72
N LEU A 106 -4.07 -10.43 -7.78
CA LEU A 106 -4.63 -10.51 -9.12
C LEU A 106 -4.81 -11.96 -9.62
N PRO A 107 -3.83 -12.87 -9.53
CA PRO A 107 -4.05 -14.27 -9.89
C PRO A 107 -5.18 -14.94 -9.09
N ILE A 108 -5.38 -14.56 -7.83
CA ILE A 108 -6.49 -15.08 -7.01
C ILE A 108 -7.83 -14.55 -7.56
N ALA A 109 -7.87 -13.28 -7.95
CA ALA A 109 -9.04 -12.68 -8.60
C ALA A 109 -9.36 -13.30 -9.96
N GLU A 110 -8.35 -13.62 -10.77
CA GLU A 110 -8.55 -14.29 -12.05
C GLU A 110 -9.12 -15.71 -11.88
N ALA A 111 -8.79 -16.39 -10.78
CA ALA A 111 -9.27 -17.74 -10.49
C ALA A 111 -10.64 -17.76 -9.77
N HIS A 112 -10.89 -16.84 -8.85
CA HIS A 112 -12.03 -16.92 -7.91
C HIS A 112 -12.86 -15.64 -7.80
N GLY A 113 -12.41 -14.53 -8.39
CA GLY A 113 -13.05 -13.22 -8.32
C GLY A 113 -14.12 -13.01 -9.39
N ARG A 114 -14.93 -11.98 -9.21
CA ARG A 114 -15.87 -11.46 -10.21
C ARG A 114 -15.16 -10.55 -11.22
N PRO A 115 -15.79 -10.21 -12.36
CA PRO A 115 -15.19 -9.33 -13.36
C PRO A 115 -14.75 -7.95 -12.84
N GLU A 116 -15.45 -7.41 -11.84
CA GLU A 116 -15.06 -6.18 -11.15
C GLU A 116 -13.77 -6.36 -10.33
N ASP A 117 -13.62 -7.47 -9.60
CA ASP A 117 -12.44 -7.75 -8.78
C ASP A 117 -11.20 -7.93 -9.67
N ILE A 118 -11.32 -8.64 -10.80
CA ILE A 118 -10.24 -8.83 -11.77
C ILE A 118 -9.79 -7.47 -12.33
N ALA A 119 -10.74 -6.62 -12.71
CA ALA A 119 -10.42 -5.29 -13.23
C ALA A 119 -9.78 -4.39 -12.17
N PHE A 120 -10.26 -4.48 -10.92
CA PHE A 120 -9.72 -3.74 -9.79
C PHE A 120 -8.27 -4.12 -9.52
N PHE A 121 -7.96 -5.42 -9.37
CA PHE A 121 -6.60 -5.85 -9.06
C PHE A 121 -5.60 -5.64 -10.20
N LYS A 122 -6.06 -5.55 -11.46
CA LYS A 122 -5.21 -5.10 -12.58
C LYS A 122 -4.73 -3.66 -12.38
N LEU A 123 -5.65 -2.75 -12.08
CA LEU A 123 -5.33 -1.34 -11.82
C LEU A 123 -4.56 -1.15 -10.52
N TYR A 124 -4.97 -1.84 -9.46
CA TYR A 124 -4.28 -1.78 -8.18
C TYR A 124 -2.83 -2.21 -8.30
N ARG A 125 -2.54 -3.30 -9.05
CA ARG A 125 -1.18 -3.73 -9.34
C ARG A 125 -0.38 -2.66 -10.09
N GLU A 126 -0.98 -1.97 -11.05
CA GLU A 126 -0.31 -0.95 -11.87
C GLU A 126 0.04 0.32 -11.07
N LEU A 127 -0.66 0.58 -9.96
CA LEU A 127 -0.34 1.69 -9.06
C LEU A 127 1.02 1.51 -8.36
N TRP A 128 1.46 0.27 -8.17
CA TRP A 128 2.59 -0.09 -7.31
C TRP A 128 3.80 -0.62 -8.10
N GLY A 129 4.97 -0.07 -7.80
CA GLY A 129 6.27 -0.49 -8.33
C GLY A 129 6.99 -1.49 -7.43
N GLU A 130 8.32 -1.43 -7.45
CA GLU A 130 9.16 -2.24 -6.56
C GLU A 130 8.85 -1.93 -5.08
N LYS A 131 8.89 -2.97 -4.23
CA LYS A 131 8.58 -2.87 -2.79
C LYS A 131 7.25 -2.17 -2.47
N LEU A 132 6.29 -2.20 -3.39
CA LEU A 132 5.00 -1.51 -3.27
C LEU A 132 5.14 0.01 -3.08
N PHE A 133 6.14 0.60 -3.74
CA PHE A 133 6.28 2.04 -3.84
C PHE A 133 5.40 2.57 -4.99
N PRO A 134 4.59 3.64 -4.82
CA PRO A 134 3.74 4.12 -5.91
C PRO A 134 4.55 4.48 -7.16
N ILE A 135 4.10 4.08 -8.35
CA ILE A 135 4.88 4.23 -9.58
C ILE A 135 5.11 5.69 -10.00
N TYR A 136 4.25 6.61 -9.55
CA TYR A 136 4.36 8.05 -9.78
C TYR A 136 5.29 8.75 -8.79
N LEU A 137 5.85 8.01 -7.84
CA LEU A 137 6.88 8.48 -6.91
C LEU A 137 8.24 7.86 -7.26
N LYS A 138 9.30 8.55 -6.89
CA LYS A 138 10.67 8.03 -6.92
C LYS A 138 11.31 8.18 -5.54
N PRO A 139 11.87 7.10 -4.99
CA PRO A 139 12.57 7.17 -3.71
C PRO A 139 13.81 8.07 -3.85
N LEU A 140 14.09 8.82 -2.79
CA LEU A 140 15.29 9.62 -2.65
C LEU A 140 16.12 9.07 -1.47
N ALA A 141 17.37 9.52 -1.34
CA ALA A 141 18.20 9.18 -0.17
C ALA A 141 17.67 9.79 1.15
N GLN A 142 16.65 10.66 1.06
CA GLN A 142 16.00 11.34 2.17
C GLN A 142 14.54 10.84 2.31
N PRO A 143 13.90 11.03 3.47
CA PRO A 143 12.63 10.38 3.79
C PRO A 143 11.46 10.74 2.85
N THR A 144 11.49 11.95 2.28
CA THR A 144 10.44 12.43 1.38
C THR A 144 10.78 12.04 -0.06
N PRO A 145 9.96 11.18 -0.71
CA PRO A 145 10.15 10.89 -2.12
C PRO A 145 9.68 12.04 -3.00
N CYS A 146 10.13 12.02 -4.25
CA CYS A 146 9.70 12.99 -5.24
C CYS A 146 8.63 12.43 -6.18
N VAL A 147 7.79 13.32 -6.69
CA VAL A 147 6.75 13.01 -7.68
C VAL A 147 7.32 13.11 -9.10
N ARG A 148 7.03 12.11 -9.92
CA ARG A 148 7.47 11.94 -11.32
C ARG A 148 6.56 12.69 -12.29
N PHE A 149 6.57 14.02 -12.22
CA PHE A 149 5.80 14.87 -13.14
C PHE A 149 6.37 14.86 -14.56
N GLY A 150 5.49 15.03 -15.55
CA GLY A 150 5.85 15.20 -16.97
C GLY A 150 6.07 13.89 -17.72
N GLU A 151 5.99 12.76 -17.01
CA GLU A 151 6.10 11.42 -17.59
C GLU A 151 4.74 10.86 -18.06
N GLY A 152 3.62 11.57 -17.79
CA GLY A 152 2.27 11.15 -18.17
C GLY A 152 1.65 10.06 -17.28
N ILE A 153 2.38 9.62 -16.23
CA ILE A 153 1.96 8.56 -15.31
C ILE A 153 0.68 8.94 -14.55
N ILE A 154 0.63 10.13 -13.95
CA ILE A 154 -0.52 10.56 -13.13
C ILE A 154 -1.79 10.70 -13.99
N PRO A 155 -1.78 11.39 -15.15
CA PRO A 155 -2.94 11.45 -16.02
C PRO A 155 -3.45 10.10 -16.51
N GLU A 156 -2.56 9.12 -16.76
CA GLU A 156 -2.94 7.77 -17.19
C GLU A 156 -3.58 6.96 -16.06
N LEU A 157 -2.96 6.96 -14.87
CA LEU A 157 -3.56 6.32 -13.68
C LEU A 157 -4.93 6.91 -13.39
N TYR A 158 -5.06 8.23 -13.43
CA TYR A 158 -6.34 8.91 -13.20
C TYR A 158 -7.41 8.50 -14.22
N GLU A 159 -7.05 8.39 -15.51
CA GLU A 159 -7.96 7.91 -16.56
C GLU A 159 -8.50 6.53 -16.27
N ASN A 160 -7.60 5.62 -15.90
CA ASN A 160 -7.90 4.22 -15.68
C ASN A 160 -8.81 4.04 -14.46
N TRP A 161 -8.53 4.73 -13.35
CA TRP A 161 -9.38 4.71 -12.16
C TRP A 161 -10.74 5.36 -12.40
N LEU A 162 -10.82 6.45 -13.16
CA LEU A 162 -12.12 7.01 -13.60
C LEU A 162 -12.89 6.04 -14.51
N GLY A 163 -12.19 5.33 -15.40
CA GLY A 163 -12.77 4.27 -16.23
C GLY A 163 -13.38 3.16 -15.38
N TYR A 164 -12.65 2.70 -14.37
CA TYR A 164 -13.11 1.70 -13.42
C TYR A 164 -14.34 2.18 -12.63
N ALA A 165 -14.27 3.38 -12.05
CA ALA A 165 -15.37 3.96 -11.27
C ALA A 165 -16.67 4.09 -12.09
N ARG A 166 -16.56 4.43 -13.38
CA ARG A 166 -17.72 4.49 -14.29
C ARG A 166 -18.29 3.11 -14.60
N LYS A 167 -17.42 2.11 -14.80
CA LYS A 167 -17.82 0.76 -15.18
C LYS A 167 -18.39 -0.03 -14.00
N TYR A 168 -17.83 0.15 -12.81
CA TYR A 168 -18.19 -0.59 -11.59
C TYR A 168 -18.46 0.37 -10.42
N PRO A 169 -19.50 1.21 -10.50
CA PRO A 169 -19.71 2.34 -9.58
C PRO A 169 -20.02 1.97 -8.13
N LYS A 170 -20.18 0.68 -7.83
CA LYS A 170 -20.47 0.16 -6.49
C LYS A 170 -19.34 -0.67 -5.90
N ALA A 171 -18.35 -1.05 -6.71
CA ALA A 171 -17.26 -1.92 -6.28
C ALA A 171 -16.03 -1.09 -5.90
N TYR A 172 -15.45 -1.39 -4.75
CA TYR A 172 -14.29 -0.75 -4.12
C TYR A 172 -14.46 0.76 -3.99
N THR A 173 -15.70 1.21 -3.77
CA THR A 173 -16.09 2.62 -3.94
C THR A 173 -15.20 3.56 -3.14
N GLU A 174 -14.99 3.29 -1.84
CA GLU A 174 -14.21 4.17 -0.98
C GLU A 174 -12.77 4.34 -1.47
N LEU A 175 -12.08 3.23 -1.70
CA LEU A 175 -10.70 3.23 -2.17
C LEU A 175 -10.57 3.84 -3.56
N VAL A 176 -11.42 3.46 -4.52
CA VAL A 176 -11.38 4.00 -5.89
C VAL A 176 -11.52 5.52 -5.85
N GLN A 177 -12.47 6.02 -5.07
CA GLN A 177 -12.66 7.47 -4.92
C GLN A 177 -11.50 8.13 -4.19
N GLN A 178 -10.89 7.47 -3.21
CA GLN A 178 -9.70 7.97 -2.53
C GLN A 178 -8.51 8.04 -3.49
N THR A 179 -8.22 6.99 -4.25
CA THR A 179 -7.13 6.97 -5.24
C THR A 179 -7.30 8.06 -6.30
N ILE A 180 -8.52 8.27 -6.81
CA ILE A 180 -8.82 9.36 -7.75
C ILE A 180 -8.50 10.72 -7.11
N ARG A 181 -8.93 10.95 -5.85
CA ARG A 181 -8.65 12.19 -5.11
C ARG A 181 -7.15 12.38 -4.86
N ASP A 182 -6.41 11.33 -4.53
CA ASP A 182 -4.98 11.40 -4.24
C ASP A 182 -4.16 11.76 -5.49
N LEU A 183 -4.56 11.23 -6.64
CA LEU A 183 -3.94 11.59 -7.93
C LEU A 183 -4.23 13.05 -8.29
N GLU A 184 -5.44 13.56 -8.05
CA GLU A 184 -5.74 14.99 -8.21
C GLU A 184 -4.99 15.87 -7.20
N GLU A 185 -4.87 15.40 -5.97
CA GLU A 185 -4.16 16.11 -4.91
C GLU A 185 -2.68 16.20 -5.23
N THR A 186 -2.08 15.17 -5.82
CA THR A 186 -0.69 15.19 -6.29
C THR A 186 -0.43 16.37 -7.23
N GLU A 187 -1.37 16.71 -8.13
CA GLU A 187 -1.27 17.85 -9.05
C GLU A 187 -1.35 19.23 -8.36
N VAL A 188 -1.95 19.30 -7.16
CA VAL A 188 -2.12 20.55 -6.40
C VAL A 188 -1.06 20.72 -5.31
N GLU A 189 -0.80 19.63 -4.59
CA GLU A 189 0.00 19.55 -3.37
C GLU A 189 1.37 18.91 -3.58
N GLY A 190 1.70 18.46 -4.79
CA GLY A 190 3.05 18.03 -5.14
C GLY A 190 4.07 19.15 -4.87
N VAL A 191 4.77 19.03 -3.72
CA VAL A 191 5.79 19.98 -3.25
C VAL A 191 7.20 19.47 -3.47
N CYS A 192 7.39 18.20 -3.77
CA CYS A 192 8.69 17.62 -4.08
C CYS A 192 8.59 16.97 -5.46
N ALA A 193 9.10 17.65 -6.49
CA ALA A 193 9.14 17.14 -7.86
C ALA A 193 10.51 16.51 -8.14
N CYS A 194 10.53 15.41 -8.90
CA CYS A 194 11.78 14.74 -9.26
C CYS A 194 12.59 15.50 -10.30
N ASP A 195 11.93 16.40 -11.00
CA ASP A 195 12.45 17.18 -12.12
C ASP A 195 12.08 18.65 -11.94
N ASP A 196 12.27 19.46 -12.97
CA ASP A 196 12.11 20.90 -12.91
C ASP A 196 10.64 21.38 -12.91
N LEU A 197 10.50 22.70 -12.77
CA LEU A 197 9.22 23.40 -12.83
C LEU A 197 8.48 23.17 -14.17
N ASN A 198 9.19 23.03 -15.30
CA ASN A 198 8.56 22.83 -16.59
C ASN A 198 7.87 21.47 -16.67
N SER A 199 8.47 20.43 -16.10
CA SER A 199 7.86 19.10 -16.01
C SER A 199 6.54 19.14 -15.24
N VAL A 200 6.50 19.83 -14.09
CA VAL A 200 5.24 20.04 -13.32
C VAL A 200 4.20 20.82 -14.11
N LEU A 201 4.57 21.96 -14.71
CA LEU A 201 3.65 22.79 -15.49
C LEU A 201 3.14 22.05 -16.74
N SER A 202 3.95 21.16 -17.32
CA SER A 202 3.58 20.33 -18.47
C SER A 202 2.53 19.30 -18.07
N ASP A 203 2.72 18.61 -16.95
CA ASP A 203 1.78 17.61 -16.47
C ASP A 203 0.45 18.24 -16.06
N GLN A 204 0.47 19.31 -15.26
CA GLN A 204 -0.74 20.06 -14.89
C GLN A 204 -1.51 20.56 -16.11
N ARG A 205 -0.82 21.04 -17.15
CA ARG A 205 -1.45 21.46 -18.41
C ARG A 205 -2.08 20.26 -19.13
N THR A 206 -1.39 19.13 -19.17
CA THR A 206 -1.89 17.89 -19.79
C THR A 206 -3.11 17.37 -19.05
N PHE A 207 -3.05 17.32 -17.72
CA PHE A 207 -4.14 16.93 -16.83
C PHE A 207 -5.37 17.80 -17.08
N LEU A 208 -5.23 19.13 -17.00
CA LEU A 208 -6.33 20.07 -17.22
C LEU A 208 -6.90 20.04 -18.66
N LYS A 209 -6.08 19.67 -19.65
CA LYS A 209 -6.54 19.50 -21.02
C LYS A 209 -7.40 18.25 -21.18
N ARG A 210 -7.02 17.14 -20.52
CA ARG A 210 -7.76 15.87 -20.58
C ARG A 210 -8.99 15.88 -19.67
N TYR A 211 -8.89 16.51 -18.50
CA TYR A 211 -9.90 16.49 -17.45
C TYR A 211 -10.27 17.91 -17.00
N PRO A 212 -10.87 18.73 -17.90
CA PRO A 212 -11.18 20.13 -17.59
C PRO A 212 -12.21 20.28 -16.46
N ASP A 213 -13.03 19.25 -16.24
CA ASP A 213 -14.12 19.22 -15.25
C ASP A 213 -13.78 18.39 -14.00
N ALA A 214 -12.50 18.00 -13.82
CA ALA A 214 -12.08 17.32 -12.60
C ALA A 214 -12.40 18.18 -11.35
N PRO A 215 -12.85 17.58 -10.23
CA PRO A 215 -13.19 18.31 -9.00
C PRO A 215 -12.15 19.33 -8.55
N ARG A 216 -10.85 19.02 -8.68
CA ARG A 216 -9.74 19.93 -8.33
C ARG A 216 -9.22 20.80 -9.48
N ALA A 217 -9.83 20.82 -10.66
CA ALA A 217 -9.32 21.56 -11.82
C ALA A 217 -9.07 23.05 -11.54
N SER A 218 -9.91 23.71 -10.74
CA SER A 218 -9.70 25.12 -10.34
C SER A 218 -8.46 25.30 -9.46
N LEU A 219 -8.21 24.37 -8.54
CA LEU A 219 -7.03 24.36 -7.67
C LEU A 219 -5.75 24.07 -8.46
N ILE A 220 -5.79 23.14 -9.41
CA ILE A 220 -4.66 22.86 -10.31
C ILE A 220 -4.33 24.11 -11.15
N LYS A 221 -5.34 24.81 -11.69
CA LYS A 221 -5.14 26.09 -12.39
C LYS A 221 -4.49 27.14 -11.48
N ALA A 222 -4.96 27.27 -10.24
CA ALA A 222 -4.40 28.20 -9.26
C ALA A 222 -2.94 27.86 -8.90
N ARG A 223 -2.63 26.58 -8.69
CA ARG A 223 -1.27 26.09 -8.45
C ARG A 223 -0.36 26.38 -9.65
N MET A 224 -0.81 26.05 -10.86
CA MET A 224 -0.08 26.34 -12.10
C MET A 224 0.21 27.84 -12.26
N GLN A 225 -0.75 28.71 -11.91
CA GLN A 225 -0.53 30.16 -11.95
C GLN A 225 0.47 30.61 -10.88
N GLN A 226 0.33 30.14 -9.65
CA GLN A 226 1.26 30.47 -8.56
C GLN A 226 2.68 30.04 -8.89
N LEU A 227 2.88 28.85 -9.46
CA LEU A 227 4.19 28.35 -9.87
C LEU A 227 4.85 29.23 -10.96
N LYS A 228 4.05 29.87 -11.81
CA LYS A 228 4.56 30.82 -12.84
C LYS A 228 4.90 32.19 -12.27
N THR A 229 4.15 32.68 -11.29
CA THR A 229 4.29 34.05 -10.78
C THR A 229 5.22 34.15 -9.56
N ASP A 230 5.18 33.16 -8.69
CA ASP A 230 5.94 33.12 -7.44
C ASP A 230 6.22 31.65 -7.06
N PRO A 231 7.15 30.96 -7.74
CA PRO A 231 7.46 29.56 -7.49
C PRO A 231 7.97 29.29 -6.07
N TYR A 232 8.36 30.32 -5.32
CA TYR A 232 8.93 30.19 -3.98
C TYR A 232 7.90 30.18 -2.86
N LYS A 233 6.66 30.67 -3.11
CA LYS A 233 5.57 30.60 -2.12
C LYS A 233 5.28 29.19 -1.63
N ARG A 234 5.37 28.21 -2.52
CA ARG A 234 5.22 26.77 -2.26
C ARG A 234 6.21 26.02 -3.17
N PRO A 235 7.48 25.87 -2.76
CA PRO A 235 8.53 25.39 -3.63
C PRO A 235 8.33 23.92 -4.02
N LEU A 236 8.89 23.54 -5.18
CA LEU A 236 8.92 22.16 -5.72
C LEU A 236 10.20 21.42 -5.28
N ARG A 237 10.58 21.53 -4.01
CA ARG A 237 11.88 21.08 -3.54
C ARG A 237 11.74 20.09 -2.39
N CYS A 238 12.63 19.08 -2.39
CA CYS A 238 12.52 17.90 -1.55
C CYS A 238 13.31 17.96 -0.22
N HIS A 239 13.83 19.14 0.14
CA HIS A 239 14.73 19.34 1.28
C HIS A 239 14.01 19.75 2.55
#